data_AF-A0A966W7L9-F1
#
_entry.id   AF-A0A966W7L9-F1
#
_cell.length_a   1.000
_cell.length_b   1.000
_cell.length_c   1.000
_cell.angle_alpha   90.00
_cell.angle_beta   90.00
_cell.angle_gamma   90.00
#
_symmetry.space_group_name_H-M   'P 1'
#
loop_
_entity.id
_entity.type
_entity.pdbx_description
1 polymer ?
#
loop_
_entity_poly.entity_id
_entity_poly.type
_entity_poly.pdbx_seq_one_letter_code
_entity_poly.pdbx_strand_id
1 'polypeptide(L)' 'MAFDEGLAERIRDIVDGDADVTERRMFGGLAFMVRSHMLVAVIGETLVV' A
#
# COMPACT_ATOMS: atom_id res chain seq x y z
N MET A 1 13.43 -5.08 5.40
CA MET A 1 12.86 -4.53 6.64
C MET A 1 12.52 -3.06 6.43
N ALA A 2 11.51 -2.81 5.58
CA ALA A 2 11.20 -1.45 5.09
C ALA A 2 9.68 -1.19 5.20
N PHE A 3 8.87 -2.25 5.07
CA PHE A 3 7.46 -2.28 5.46
C PHE A 3 7.13 -3.70 5.94
N ASP A 4 6.06 -3.83 6.72
CA ASP A 4 5.52 -5.14 7.10
C ASP A 4 4.83 -5.78 5.89
N GLU A 5 5.38 -6.88 5.39
CA GLU A 5 4.83 -7.62 4.25
C GLU A 5 3.45 -8.21 4.58
N GLY A 6 3.19 -8.61 5.82
CA GLY A 6 1.88 -9.12 6.24
C GLY A 6 0.81 -8.02 6.23
N LEU A 7 1.16 -6.80 6.62
CA LEU A 7 0.27 -5.64 6.51
C LEU A 7 0.01 -5.29 5.04
N ALA A 8 1.03 -5.33 4.19
CA ALA A 8 0.89 -5.11 2.75
C ALA A 8 -0.01 -6.16 2.08
N GLU A 9 0.14 -7.44 2.44
CA GLU A 9 -0.71 -8.54 1.96
C GLU A 9 -2.17 -8.32 2.37
N ARG A 10 -2.42 -7.88 3.61
CA ARG A 10 -3.80 -7.57 4.06
C ARG A 10 -4.41 -6.41 3.29
N ILE A 11 -3.63 -5.37 2.98
CA ILE A 11 -4.12 -4.26 2.16
C ILE A 11 -4.40 -4.76 0.75
N ARG A 12 -3.52 -5.60 0.16
CA ARG A 12 -3.76 -6.25 -1.14
C ARG A 12 -5.07 -7.03 -1.16
N ASP A 13 -5.34 -7.84 -0.15
CA ASP A 13 -6.60 -8.60 -0.02
C ASP A 13 -7.84 -7.70 0.04
N ILE A 14 -7.74 -6.55 0.72
CA ILE A 14 -8.84 -5.57 0.81
C ILE A 14 -9.05 -4.84 -0.51
N VAL A 15 -7.97 -4.49 -1.21
CA VAL A 15 -8.02 -3.70 -2.45
C VAL A 15 -8.11 -4.55 -3.72
N ASP A 16 -8.06 -5.89 -3.63
CA ASP A 16 -8.18 -6.83 -4.75
C ASP A 16 -9.47 -6.61 -5.57
N GLY A 17 -10.51 -6.06 -4.95
CA GLY A 17 -11.77 -5.71 -5.62
C GLY A 17 -11.71 -4.44 -6.50
N ASP A 18 -10.71 -3.58 -6.33
CA ASP A 18 -10.55 -2.34 -7.08
C ASP A 18 -9.42 -2.49 -8.11
N ALA A 19 -9.79 -2.80 -9.35
CA ALA A 19 -8.87 -3.01 -10.48
C ALA A 19 -7.96 -1.81 -10.82
N ASP A 20 -8.22 -0.65 -10.22
CA ASP A 20 -7.44 0.58 -10.39
C ASP A 20 -6.40 0.82 -9.28
N VAL A 21 -6.21 -0.14 -8.37
CA VAL A 21 -5.19 -0.04 -7.32
C VAL A 21 -3.83 -0.52 -7.82
N THR A 22 -2.82 0.33 -7.67
CA THR A 22 -1.44 0.11 -8.09
C THR A 22 -0.50 0.30 -6.93
N GLU A 23 0.47 -0.60 -6.81
CA GLU A 23 1.44 -0.59 -5.72
C GLU A 23 2.74 0.07 -6.20
N ARG A 24 3.25 1.03 -5.42
CA ARG A 24 4.54 1.69 -5.68
C ARG A 24 5.39 1.71 -4.43
N ARG A 25 6.57 1.12 -4.52
CA ARG A 25 7.59 1.20 -3.45
C ARG A 25 8.22 2.58 -3.46
N MET A 26 7.93 3.37 -2.42
CA MET A 26 8.44 4.74 -2.27
C MET A 26 8.77 5.03 -0.80
N PHE A 27 9.76 5.87 -0.54
CA PHE A 27 10.16 6.31 0.82
C PHE A 27 10.55 5.17 1.77
N GLY A 28 11.08 4.07 1.23
CA GLY A 28 11.39 2.88 2.03
C GLY A 28 10.15 2.11 2.48
N GLY A 29 8.97 2.40 1.92
CA GLY A 29 7.72 1.71 2.21
C GLY A 29 6.99 1.25 0.95
N LEU A 30 5.70 0.92 1.10
CA LEU A 30 4.79 0.52 0.03
C LEU A 30 3.60 1.49 -0.02
N ALA A 31 3.44 2.23 -1.11
CA ALA A 31 2.30 3.10 -1.35
C ALA A 31 1.29 2.43 -2.30
N PHE A 32 0.02 2.47 -1.94
CA PHE A 32 -1.11 2.03 -2.75
C PHE A 32 -1.76 3.27 -3.36
N MET A 33 -1.88 3.27 -4.69
CA MET A 33 -2.50 4.35 -5.44
C MET A 33 -3.72 3.84 -6.18
N VAL A 34 -4.85 4.54 -6.08
CA VAL A 34 -6.09 4.24 -6.81
C VAL A 34 -6.34 5.35 -7.83
N ARG A 35 -6.48 5.00 -9.12
CA ARG A 35 -6.83 5.99 -10.18
C ARG A 35 -5.96 7.26 -10.18
N SER A 36 -4.65 7.13 -9.93
CA SER A 36 -3.68 8.24 -9.78
C SER A 36 -3.76 9.08 -8.49
N HIS A 37 -4.61 8.69 -7.53
CA HIS A 37 -4.65 9.26 -6.19
C HIS A 37 -3.99 8.31 -5.18
N MET A 38 -3.28 8.87 -4.20
CA MET A 38 -2.72 8.08 -3.11
C MET A 38 -3.87 7.64 -2.18
N LEU A 39 -4.04 6.33 -2.01
CA LEU A 39 -5.06 5.76 -1.11
C LEU A 39 -4.48 5.60 0.30
N VAL A 40 -3.31 4.96 0.37
CA VAL A 40 -2.64 4.62 1.63
C VAL A 40 -1.18 4.31 1.36
N ALA A 41 -0.30 4.60 2.31
CA ALA A 41 1.09 4.18 2.30
C ALA A 41 1.44 3.45 3.59
N VAL A 42 2.21 2.37 3.45
CA VAL A 42 2.80 1.61 4.54
C VAL A 42 4.27 2.00 4.63
N ILE A 43 4.68 2.55 5.77
CA ILE A 43 6.08 2.93 6.04
C ILE A 43 6.49 2.23 7.33
N GLY A 44 7.35 1.22 7.23
CA GLY A 44 7.66 0.34 8.36
C GLY A 44 6.43 -0.41 8.85
N GLU A 45 6.05 -0.18 10.10
CA GLU A 45 4.86 -0.73 10.76
C GLU A 45 3.70 0.27 10.82
N THR A 46 3.88 1.46 10.24
CA THR A 46 2.92 2.56 10.30
C THR A 46 2.15 2.66 8.99
N LEU A 47 0.85 2.91 9.10
CA LEU A 47 -0.08 3.09 8.00
C LEU A 47 -0.45 4.58 7.91
N VAL A 48 -0.29 5.17 6.73
CA VAL A 48 -0.44 6.60 6.45
C VAL A 48 -1.50 6.78 5.37
N VAL A 49 -2.49 7.65 5.60
CA VAL A 49 -3.61 7.93 4.68
C VAL A 49 -3.56 9.38 4.23
#